data_AF-A0A1Q6WNZ3-F1
#
_entry.id   AF-A0A1Q6WNZ3-F1
#
_cell.length_a   1.000
_cell.length_b   1.000
_cell.length_c   1.000
_cell.angle_alpha   90.00
_cell.angle_beta   90.00
_cell.angle_gamma   90.00
#
_symmetry.space_group_name_H-M   'P 1'
#
loop_
_entity.id
_entity.type
_entity.pdbx_description
1 polymer ?
#
loop_
_entity_poly.entity_id
_entity_poly.type
_entity_poly.pdbx_seq_one_letter_code
_entity_poly.pdbx_strand_id
1 'polypeptide(L)'
;MKLTEYLELLAYDIGFWMSAFQSADYPLEQLGDVTDSVTAKLRAAAIIALLAKGDSDTYYHNLIRSGRCRLTYLQRCRGAGHTTDHHQASSRLGGFADAVAAADFATARQIVGLSPGTWLQGQEYEDDFCHAQILYGLIAAQPDPAHMQALFDRFATALDGRPDARLEVGKAIFGRSQADFDAAIEALLAQRTAFIEADKARHKIEEPVMIAERQVYVEGLAFLRIAERLGTTLQAEYLYLPSLARVPMRKPFPGE
;
A
#
# COMPACT_ATOMS: atom_id res chain seq x y z
N MET A 1 -11.00 9.07 -22.72
CA MET A 1 -11.14 10.08 -21.65
C MET A 1 -9.76 10.59 -21.30
N LYS A 2 -9.57 11.89 -21.10
CA LYS A 2 -8.27 12.45 -20.68
C LYS A 2 -8.05 12.14 -19.19
N LEU A 3 -6.80 11.89 -18.77
CA LEU A 3 -6.47 11.65 -17.35
C LEU A 3 -7.02 12.74 -16.41
N THR A 4 -7.10 13.99 -16.88
CA THR A 4 -7.68 15.10 -16.12
C THR A 4 -9.18 14.96 -15.85
N GLU A 5 -9.95 14.38 -16.77
CA GLU A 5 -11.39 14.13 -16.59
C GLU A 5 -11.61 13.02 -15.54
N TYR A 6 -10.72 12.01 -15.51
CA TYR A 6 -10.74 10.99 -14.46
C TYR A 6 -10.45 11.58 -13.07
N LEU A 7 -9.54 12.55 -12.98
CA LEU A 7 -9.23 13.21 -11.72
C LEU A 7 -10.43 13.98 -11.15
N GLU A 8 -11.19 14.67 -12.01
CA GLU A 8 -12.40 15.39 -11.60
C GLU A 8 -13.47 14.43 -11.07
N LEU A 9 -13.72 13.33 -11.78
CA LEU A 9 -14.65 12.29 -11.34
C LEU A 9 -14.25 11.71 -9.97
N LEU A 10 -12.97 11.35 -9.82
CA LEU A 10 -12.45 10.83 -8.56
C LEU A 10 -12.59 11.84 -7.42
N ALA A 11 -12.36 13.14 -7.68
CA ALA A 11 -12.47 14.17 -6.66
C ALA A 11 -13.89 14.29 -6.08
N TYR A 12 -14.92 14.18 -6.93
CA TYR A 12 -16.32 14.16 -6.47
C TYR A 12 -16.61 12.93 -5.61
N ASP A 13 -16.22 11.73 -6.06
CA ASP A 13 -16.43 10.49 -5.32
C ASP A 13 -15.70 10.51 -3.97
N ILE A 14 -14.43 10.95 -3.96
CA ILE A 14 -13.65 11.08 -2.73
C ILE A 14 -14.34 12.04 -1.77
N GLY A 15 -14.79 13.22 -2.25
CA GLY A 15 -15.50 14.18 -1.40
C GLY A 15 -16.75 13.59 -0.76
N PHE A 16 -17.54 12.84 -1.54
CA PHE A 16 -18.73 12.14 -1.05
C PHE A 16 -18.39 11.11 0.04
N TRP A 17 -17.40 10.25 -0.19
CA TRP A 17 -17.09 9.20 0.78
C TRP A 17 -16.31 9.71 2.01
N MET A 18 -15.55 10.80 1.88
CA MET A 18 -14.84 11.41 3.02
C MET A 18 -15.81 11.95 4.08
N SER A 19 -17.04 12.33 3.73
CA SER A 19 -18.04 12.72 4.73
C SER A 19 -18.42 11.57 5.67
N ALA A 20 -18.29 10.31 5.24
CA ALA A 20 -18.51 9.14 6.09
C ALA A 20 -17.45 9.03 7.21
N PHE A 21 -16.20 9.34 6.91
CA PHE A 21 -15.12 9.36 7.91
C PHE A 21 -15.25 10.49 8.93
N GLN A 22 -15.82 11.61 8.50
CA GLN A 22 -16.07 12.77 9.37
C GLN A 22 -17.31 12.59 10.25
N SER A 23 -18.22 11.69 9.87
CA SER A 23 -19.42 11.40 10.65
C SER A 23 -19.15 10.36 11.73
N ALA A 24 -19.24 10.79 13.00
CA ALA A 24 -19.12 9.92 14.16
C ALA A 24 -20.22 8.85 14.23
N ASP A 25 -21.36 9.11 13.60
CA ASP A 25 -22.53 8.22 13.58
C ASP A 25 -22.55 7.27 12.37
N TYR A 26 -21.56 7.36 11.46
CA TYR A 26 -21.50 6.44 10.32
C TYR A 26 -21.33 4.99 10.80
N PRO A 27 -22.14 4.03 10.31
CA PRO A 27 -22.08 2.65 10.79
C PRO A 27 -20.72 2.00 10.57
N LEU A 28 -20.15 1.43 11.63
CA LEU A 28 -18.80 0.87 11.60
C LEU A 28 -18.70 -0.33 10.64
N GLU A 29 -19.75 -1.15 10.58
CA GLU A 29 -19.84 -2.32 9.71
C GLU A 29 -19.79 -1.98 8.21
N GLN A 30 -20.12 -0.74 7.83
CA GLN A 30 -20.02 -0.25 6.45
C GLN A 30 -18.73 0.52 6.21
N LEU A 31 -18.04 0.93 7.28
CA LEU A 31 -16.87 1.79 7.16
C LEU A 31 -15.68 1.07 6.54
N GLY A 32 -15.59 -0.25 6.67
CA GLY A 32 -14.55 -1.06 6.03
C GLY A 32 -14.58 -0.96 4.50
N ASP A 33 -15.75 -1.19 3.88
CA ASP A 33 -15.96 -1.03 2.44
C ASP A 33 -15.67 0.40 1.97
N VAL A 34 -16.12 1.40 2.74
CA VAL A 34 -15.84 2.81 2.46
C VAL A 34 -14.34 3.10 2.52
N THR A 35 -13.62 2.48 3.46
CA THR A 35 -12.15 2.60 3.57
C THR A 35 -11.45 2.04 2.36
N ASP A 36 -11.78 0.83 1.93
CA ASP A 36 -11.16 0.20 0.76
C ASP A 36 -11.45 1.03 -0.51
N SER A 37 -12.69 1.48 -0.66
CA SER A 37 -13.15 2.33 -1.79
C SER A 37 -12.43 3.68 -1.85
N VAL A 38 -12.33 4.40 -0.72
CA VAL A 38 -11.69 5.72 -0.65
C VAL A 38 -10.20 5.63 -0.82
N THR A 39 -9.56 4.65 -0.17
CA THR A 39 -8.11 4.37 -0.30
C THR A 39 -7.73 4.18 -1.77
N ALA A 40 -8.46 3.32 -2.49
CA ALA A 40 -8.20 3.05 -3.90
C ALA A 40 -8.37 4.31 -4.78
N LYS A 41 -9.42 5.11 -4.53
CA LYS A 41 -9.69 6.35 -5.29
C LYS A 41 -8.67 7.45 -4.99
N LEU A 42 -8.28 7.64 -3.73
CA LEU A 42 -7.22 8.58 -3.34
C LEU A 42 -5.89 8.21 -3.99
N ARG A 43 -5.53 6.92 -3.98
CA ARG A 43 -4.34 6.43 -4.70
C ARG A 43 -4.42 6.73 -6.19
N ALA A 44 -5.55 6.43 -6.83
CA ALA A 44 -5.73 6.70 -8.25
C ALA A 44 -5.61 8.20 -8.57
N ALA A 45 -6.22 9.07 -7.75
CA ALA A 45 -6.11 10.51 -7.87
C ALA A 45 -4.66 10.99 -7.69
N ALA A 46 -3.91 10.41 -6.74
CA ALA A 46 -2.49 10.69 -6.55
C ALA A 46 -1.68 10.40 -7.81
N ILE A 47 -1.83 9.18 -8.35
CA ILE A 47 -1.13 8.73 -9.56
C ILE A 47 -1.49 9.61 -10.76
N ILE A 48 -2.77 9.91 -10.94
CA ILE A 48 -3.23 10.74 -12.05
C ILE A 48 -2.69 12.17 -11.94
N ALA A 49 -2.68 12.76 -10.74
CA ALA A 49 -2.08 14.09 -10.53
C ALA A 49 -0.60 14.10 -10.87
N LEU A 50 0.13 13.05 -10.47
CA LEU A 50 1.54 12.87 -10.80
C LEU A 50 1.77 12.79 -12.32
N LEU A 51 1.05 11.90 -13.00
CA LEU A 51 1.28 11.60 -14.42
C LEU A 51 0.76 12.70 -15.35
N ALA A 52 -0.36 13.32 -15.03
CA ALA A 52 -0.98 14.33 -15.89
C ALA A 52 -0.40 15.74 -15.69
N LYS A 53 0.09 16.05 -14.48
CA LYS A 53 0.50 17.42 -14.11
C LYS A 53 1.93 17.52 -13.57
N GLY A 54 2.59 16.40 -13.31
CA GLY A 54 3.88 16.40 -12.59
C GLY A 54 3.76 16.95 -11.16
N ASP A 55 2.56 16.91 -10.58
CA ASP A 55 2.27 17.50 -9.29
C ASP A 55 2.61 16.53 -8.16
N SER A 56 3.86 16.58 -7.71
CA SER A 56 4.34 15.77 -6.60
C SER A 56 3.60 16.08 -5.30
N ASP A 57 3.21 17.33 -5.06
CA ASP A 57 2.56 17.73 -3.81
C ASP A 57 1.19 17.05 -3.69
N THR A 58 0.36 17.17 -4.72
CA THR A 58 -0.96 16.51 -4.77
C THR A 58 -0.84 14.98 -4.74
N TYR A 59 0.21 14.42 -5.34
CA TYR A 59 0.51 12.99 -5.22
C TYR A 59 0.71 12.57 -3.76
N TYR A 60 1.63 13.20 -3.02
CA TYR A 60 1.83 12.86 -1.60
C TYR A 60 0.61 13.15 -0.75
N HIS A 61 -0.07 14.27 -0.96
CA HIS A 61 -1.23 14.63 -0.15
C HIS A 61 -2.33 13.57 -0.21
N ASN A 62 -2.62 13.03 -1.40
CA ASN A 62 -3.64 12.00 -1.52
C ASN A 62 -3.19 10.65 -0.93
N LEU A 63 -1.91 10.26 -1.05
CA LEU A 63 -1.40 9.06 -0.39
C LEU A 63 -1.42 9.16 1.14
N ILE A 64 -1.08 10.33 1.70
CA ILE A 64 -1.17 10.59 3.14
C ILE A 64 -2.62 10.48 3.62
N ARG A 65 -3.56 11.07 2.89
CA ARG A 65 -5.01 10.96 3.20
C ARG A 65 -5.47 9.50 3.17
N SER A 66 -5.01 8.72 2.19
CA SER A 66 -5.30 7.30 2.08
C SER A 66 -4.84 6.51 3.32
N GLY A 67 -3.60 6.76 3.77
CA GLY A 67 -3.09 6.19 5.01
C GLY A 67 -3.90 6.60 6.25
N ARG A 68 -4.34 7.86 6.31
CA ARG A 68 -5.19 8.35 7.40
C ARG A 68 -6.57 7.70 7.41
N CYS A 69 -7.21 7.47 6.26
CA CYS A 69 -8.47 6.72 6.20
C CYS A 69 -8.33 5.33 6.84
N ARG A 70 -7.26 4.59 6.50
CA ARG A 70 -6.96 3.29 7.10
C ARG A 70 -6.76 3.39 8.62
N LEU A 71 -5.99 4.38 9.06
CA LEU A 71 -5.74 4.61 10.48
C LEU A 71 -7.05 4.90 11.24
N THR A 72 -7.88 5.82 10.73
CA THR A 72 -9.16 6.18 11.34
C THR A 72 -10.09 4.98 11.46
N TYR A 73 -10.19 4.17 10.40
CA TYR A 73 -10.98 2.93 10.44
C TYR A 73 -10.52 1.99 11.57
N LEU A 74 -9.22 1.68 11.63
CA LEU A 74 -8.67 0.80 12.66
C LEU A 74 -8.84 1.37 14.07
N GLN A 75 -8.71 2.68 14.25
CA GLN A 75 -8.98 3.36 15.53
C GLN A 75 -10.44 3.19 15.96
N ARG A 76 -11.40 3.34 15.04
CA ARG A 76 -12.83 3.15 15.34
C ARG A 76 -13.15 1.69 15.66
N CYS A 77 -12.57 0.72 14.93
CA CYS A 77 -12.70 -0.70 15.28
C CYS A 77 -12.22 -1.00 16.69
N ARG A 78 -11.02 -0.51 17.05
CA ARG A 78 -10.46 -0.69 18.39
C ARG A 78 -11.30 -0.02 19.48
N GLY A 79 -11.77 1.21 19.23
CA GLY A 79 -12.61 1.95 20.18
C GLY A 79 -13.96 1.29 20.44
N ALA A 80 -14.53 0.65 19.43
CA ALA A 80 -15.81 -0.05 19.55
C ALA A 80 -15.66 -1.53 20.01
N GLY A 81 -14.43 -2.03 20.18
CA GLY A 81 -14.18 -3.43 20.55
C GLY A 81 -14.55 -4.44 19.45
N HIS A 82 -14.72 -4.00 18.21
CA HIS A 82 -15.03 -4.88 17.08
C HIS A 82 -13.76 -5.63 16.65
N THR A 83 -13.80 -6.97 16.65
CA THR A 83 -12.62 -7.82 16.38
C THR A 83 -12.80 -8.80 15.22
N THR A 84 -13.97 -8.81 14.57
CA THR A 84 -14.33 -9.86 13.58
C THR A 84 -14.59 -9.34 12.17
N ASP A 85 -14.20 -8.10 11.86
CA ASP A 85 -14.35 -7.56 10.51
C ASP A 85 -13.12 -7.91 9.66
N HIS A 86 -13.36 -8.54 8.51
CA HIS A 86 -12.34 -8.90 7.52
C HIS A 86 -11.57 -7.69 6.96
N HIS A 87 -12.16 -6.49 6.98
CA HIS A 87 -11.43 -5.29 6.60
C HIS A 87 -10.33 -4.95 7.62
N GLN A 88 -10.36 -5.47 8.85
CA GLN A 88 -9.25 -5.30 9.81
C GLN A 88 -8.03 -6.14 9.46
N ALA A 89 -8.17 -7.15 8.59
CA ALA A 89 -7.10 -8.06 8.23
C ALA A 89 -5.80 -7.32 7.86
N SER A 90 -4.67 -7.86 8.30
CA SER A 90 -3.37 -7.23 8.12
C SER A 90 -2.96 -7.17 6.66
N SER A 91 -3.39 -8.14 5.86
CA SER A 91 -3.27 -8.18 4.39
C SER A 91 -3.92 -7.00 3.66
N ARG A 92 -4.79 -6.21 4.31
CA ARG A 92 -5.38 -4.98 3.75
C ARG A 92 -4.37 -3.83 3.75
N LEU A 93 -3.34 -4.00 2.93
CA LEU A 93 -2.14 -3.16 2.90
C LEU A 93 -2.32 -1.81 2.23
N GLY A 94 -3.46 -1.54 1.57
CA GLY A 94 -3.63 -0.36 0.72
C GLY A 94 -3.19 0.96 1.38
N GLY A 95 -3.89 1.35 2.45
CA GLY A 95 -3.56 2.60 3.16
C GLY A 95 -2.18 2.57 3.85
N PHE A 96 -1.71 1.39 4.27
CA PHE A 96 -0.36 1.23 4.81
C PHE A 96 0.71 1.52 3.75
N ALA A 97 0.61 0.88 2.59
CA ALA A 97 1.52 1.05 1.47
C ALA A 97 1.52 2.51 0.99
N ASP A 98 0.35 3.15 0.94
CA ASP A 98 0.22 4.56 0.58
C ASP A 98 0.98 5.46 1.58
N ALA A 99 0.81 5.24 2.88
CA ALA A 99 1.54 5.99 3.91
C ALA A 99 3.06 5.80 3.79
N VAL A 100 3.52 4.56 3.58
CA VAL A 100 4.95 4.25 3.42
C VAL A 100 5.52 4.86 2.14
N ALA A 101 4.83 4.71 1.00
CA ALA A 101 5.23 5.32 -0.27
C ALA A 101 5.32 6.85 -0.17
N ALA A 102 4.45 7.45 0.64
CA ALA A 102 4.47 8.88 0.95
C ALA A 102 5.55 9.30 1.98
N ALA A 103 6.35 8.37 2.47
CA ALA A 103 7.31 8.56 3.57
C ALA A 103 6.67 9.00 4.92
N ASP A 104 5.36 8.85 5.08
CA ASP A 104 4.65 9.05 6.35
C ASP A 104 4.76 7.79 7.23
N PHE A 105 5.99 7.52 7.66
CA PHE A 105 6.27 6.38 8.54
C PHE A 105 5.65 6.54 9.93
N ALA A 106 5.24 7.76 10.32
CA ALA A 106 4.54 7.97 11.59
C ALA A 106 3.14 7.35 11.52
N THR A 107 2.35 7.68 10.50
CA THR A 107 1.04 7.05 10.28
C THR A 107 1.17 5.56 9.98
N ALA A 108 2.16 5.14 9.17
CA ALA A 108 2.38 3.71 8.91
C ALA A 108 2.60 2.91 10.20
N ARG A 109 3.41 3.40 11.15
CA ARG A 109 3.61 2.73 12.45
C ARG A 109 2.35 2.71 13.31
N GLN A 110 1.52 3.74 13.25
CA GLN A 110 0.23 3.73 13.96
C GLN A 110 -0.72 2.69 13.40
N ILE A 111 -0.76 2.52 12.07
CA ILE A 111 -1.50 1.44 11.41
C ILE A 111 -1.00 0.09 11.93
N VAL A 112 0.32 -0.16 11.92
CA VAL A 112 0.90 -1.41 12.46
C VAL A 112 0.45 -1.68 13.90
N GLY A 113 0.48 -0.68 14.77
CA GLY A 113 0.09 -0.83 16.18
C GLY A 113 -1.40 -1.08 16.41
N LEU A 114 -2.23 -0.96 15.37
CA LEU A 114 -3.67 -1.23 15.41
C LEU A 114 -4.08 -2.44 14.58
N SER A 115 -3.23 -2.86 13.63
CA SER A 115 -3.47 -4.05 12.80
C SER A 115 -3.38 -5.34 13.63
N PRO A 116 -4.15 -6.39 13.29
CA PRO A 116 -4.06 -7.69 13.95
C PRO A 116 -2.66 -8.32 13.82
N GLY A 117 -2.08 -8.73 14.95
CA GLY A 117 -0.80 -9.47 14.98
C GLY A 117 -0.94 -10.97 14.71
N THR A 118 -2.17 -11.47 14.55
CA THR A 118 -2.49 -12.88 14.31
C THR A 118 -3.26 -13.05 13.02
N TRP A 119 -3.01 -14.15 12.32
CA TRP A 119 -3.71 -14.49 11.09
C TRP A 119 -5.20 -14.67 11.33
N LEU A 120 -6.04 -13.90 10.63
CA LEU A 120 -7.49 -14.02 10.70
C LEU A 120 -7.96 -15.11 9.71
N GLN A 121 -7.92 -16.37 10.16
CA GLN A 121 -8.31 -17.51 9.34
C GLN A 121 -9.74 -17.34 8.78
N GLY A 122 -9.88 -17.54 7.47
CA GLY A 122 -11.14 -17.37 6.74
C GLY A 122 -11.45 -15.93 6.31
N GLN A 123 -10.66 -14.94 6.76
CA GLN A 123 -10.80 -13.53 6.38
C GLN A 123 -9.65 -13.01 5.50
N GLU A 124 -8.49 -13.66 5.58
CA GLU A 124 -7.34 -13.38 4.72
C GLU A 124 -6.56 -14.65 4.40
N TYR A 125 -5.85 -14.62 3.27
CA TYR A 125 -4.89 -15.68 2.95
C TYR A 125 -3.66 -15.57 3.84
N GLU A 126 -3.07 -16.71 4.19
CA GLU A 126 -1.96 -16.78 5.13
C GLU A 126 -0.67 -16.15 4.58
N ASP A 127 -0.45 -16.30 3.27
CA ASP A 127 0.67 -15.68 2.57
C ASP A 127 0.56 -14.16 2.54
N ASP A 128 -0.62 -13.60 2.27
CA ASP A 128 -0.88 -12.16 2.35
C ASP A 128 -0.74 -11.62 3.78
N PHE A 129 -1.17 -12.40 4.79
CA PHE A 129 -0.92 -12.07 6.20
C PHE A 129 0.58 -11.99 6.49
N CYS A 130 1.35 -13.01 6.10
CA CYS A 130 2.80 -13.04 6.35
C CYS A 130 3.51 -11.88 5.64
N HIS A 131 3.14 -11.62 4.39
CA HIS A 131 3.63 -10.47 3.62
C HIS A 131 3.41 -9.14 4.36
N ALA A 132 2.20 -8.93 4.87
CA ALA A 132 1.90 -7.73 5.66
C ALA A 132 2.74 -7.64 6.94
N GLN A 133 2.85 -8.72 7.71
CA GLN A 133 3.65 -8.72 8.94
C GLN A 133 5.15 -8.48 8.68
N ILE A 134 5.69 -8.98 7.56
CA ILE A 134 7.07 -8.71 7.14
C ILE A 134 7.25 -7.20 6.90
N LEU A 135 6.35 -6.57 6.13
CA LEU A 135 6.42 -5.12 5.90
C LEU A 135 6.31 -4.32 7.20
N TYR A 136 5.47 -4.77 8.13
CA TYR A 136 5.31 -4.15 9.45
C TYR A 136 6.60 -4.25 10.28
N GLY A 137 7.23 -5.43 10.29
CA GLY A 137 8.52 -5.66 10.94
C GLY A 137 9.64 -4.80 10.34
N LEU A 138 9.68 -4.67 9.01
CA LEU A 138 10.70 -3.89 8.31
C LEU A 138 10.68 -2.39 8.64
N ILE A 139 9.53 -1.83 9.02
CA ILE A 139 9.43 -0.42 9.43
C ILE A 139 9.58 -0.18 10.94
N ALA A 140 9.68 -1.25 11.73
CA ALA A 140 9.92 -1.19 13.15
C ALA A 140 11.29 -0.56 13.44
N ALA A 141 11.43 0.07 14.62
CA ALA A 141 12.72 0.66 15.01
C ALA A 141 13.82 -0.40 15.17
N GLN A 142 13.44 -1.58 15.67
CA GLN A 142 14.30 -2.74 15.85
C GLN A 142 13.49 -4.01 15.52
N PRO A 143 13.56 -4.53 14.28
CA PRO A 143 12.92 -5.80 13.95
C PRO A 143 13.57 -6.95 14.74
N ASP A 144 12.75 -7.83 15.31
CA ASP A 144 13.22 -9.07 15.95
C ASP A 144 13.63 -10.08 14.86
N PRO A 145 14.91 -10.45 14.74
CA PRO A 145 15.35 -11.37 13.70
C PRO A 145 14.72 -12.76 13.77
N ALA A 146 14.46 -13.28 14.96
CA ALA A 146 13.86 -14.60 15.12
C ALA A 146 12.40 -14.58 14.63
N HIS A 147 11.66 -13.53 14.98
CA HIS A 147 10.31 -13.32 14.49
C HIS A 147 10.26 -13.13 12.98
N MET A 148 11.16 -12.32 12.40
CA MET A 148 11.23 -12.11 10.95
C MET A 148 11.53 -13.42 10.20
N GLN A 149 12.47 -14.22 10.70
CA GLN A 149 12.77 -15.53 10.11
C GLN A 149 11.56 -16.47 10.16
N ALA A 150 10.86 -16.53 11.29
CA ALA A 150 9.65 -17.33 11.42
C ALA A 150 8.54 -16.88 10.44
N LEU A 151 8.41 -15.57 10.18
CA LEU A 151 7.49 -15.05 9.17
C LEU A 151 7.89 -15.46 7.74
N PHE A 152 9.18 -15.41 7.41
CA PHE A 152 9.66 -15.86 6.09
C PHE A 152 9.41 -17.34 5.86
N ASP A 153 9.68 -18.18 6.86
CA ASP A 153 9.46 -19.64 6.78
C ASP A 153 7.95 -19.95 6.66
N ARG A 154 7.12 -19.22 7.42
CA ARG A 154 5.66 -19.34 7.35
C ARG A 154 5.11 -18.91 5.99
N PHE A 155 5.59 -17.80 5.44
CA PHE A 155 5.22 -17.35 4.09
C PHE A 155 5.61 -18.40 3.04
N ALA A 156 6.86 -18.88 3.07
CA ALA A 156 7.33 -19.93 2.16
C ALA A 156 6.48 -21.22 2.24
N THR A 157 6.05 -21.59 3.45
CA THR A 157 5.15 -22.73 3.67
C THR A 157 3.77 -22.49 3.07
N ALA A 158 3.17 -21.32 3.30
CA ALA A 158 1.85 -20.96 2.75
C ALA A 158 1.83 -20.89 1.20
N LEU A 159 2.98 -20.60 0.59
CA LEU A 159 3.13 -20.60 -0.87
C LEU A 159 3.16 -22.00 -1.49
N ASP A 160 3.43 -23.05 -0.70
CA ASP A 160 3.47 -24.45 -1.16
C ASP A 160 4.37 -24.63 -2.39
N GLY A 161 5.59 -24.09 -2.31
CA GLY A 161 6.59 -24.15 -3.39
C GLY A 161 6.34 -23.21 -4.59
N ARG A 162 5.25 -22.43 -4.59
CA ARG A 162 5.04 -21.39 -5.61
C ARG A 162 6.03 -20.23 -5.41
N PRO A 163 6.65 -19.70 -6.48
CA PRO A 163 7.51 -18.53 -6.36
C PRO A 163 6.66 -17.26 -6.12
N ASP A 164 7.12 -16.40 -5.20
CA ASP A 164 6.52 -15.09 -4.93
C ASP A 164 7.63 -14.05 -4.73
N ALA A 165 7.65 -13.01 -5.57
CA ALA A 165 8.72 -12.01 -5.51
C ALA A 165 8.63 -11.12 -4.26
N ARG A 166 7.45 -10.99 -3.63
CA ARG A 166 7.27 -10.20 -2.41
C ARG A 166 8.08 -10.79 -1.26
N LEU A 167 8.11 -12.12 -1.14
CA LEU A 167 8.91 -12.83 -0.15
C LEU A 167 10.40 -12.53 -0.32
N GLU A 168 10.91 -12.63 -1.56
CA GLU A 168 12.33 -12.42 -1.84
C GLU A 168 12.74 -10.94 -1.66
N VAL A 169 11.88 -9.98 -2.03
CA VAL A 169 12.12 -8.55 -1.73
C VAL A 169 12.17 -8.33 -0.21
N GLY A 170 11.24 -8.91 0.56
CA GLY A 170 11.23 -8.83 2.02
C GLY A 170 12.51 -9.36 2.66
N LYS A 171 12.98 -10.54 2.22
CA LYS A 171 14.26 -11.13 2.67
C LYS A 171 15.45 -10.25 2.32
N ALA A 172 15.52 -9.75 1.09
CA ALA A 172 16.64 -8.93 0.63
C ALA A 172 16.75 -7.61 1.40
N ILE A 173 15.62 -6.94 1.65
CA ILE A 173 15.55 -5.73 2.46
C ILE A 173 15.99 -6.03 3.91
N PHE A 174 15.46 -7.09 4.51
CA PHE A 174 15.81 -7.47 5.88
C PHE A 174 17.30 -7.81 6.04
N GLY A 175 17.84 -8.58 5.09
CA GLY A 175 19.26 -8.96 5.04
C GLY A 175 20.20 -7.85 4.59
N ARG A 176 19.67 -6.70 4.15
CA ARG A 176 20.43 -5.55 3.62
C ARG A 176 21.37 -5.94 2.47
N SER A 177 20.95 -6.90 1.65
CA SER A 177 21.73 -7.39 0.51
C SER A 177 21.35 -6.61 -0.74
N GLN A 178 22.28 -5.77 -1.25
CA GLN A 178 22.05 -4.99 -2.47
C GLN A 178 21.80 -5.90 -3.68
N ALA A 179 22.61 -6.94 -3.84
CA ALA A 179 22.51 -7.85 -4.98
C ALA A 179 21.17 -8.63 -4.98
N ASP A 180 20.75 -9.14 -3.82
CA ASP A 180 19.49 -9.85 -3.71
C ASP A 180 18.29 -8.90 -3.89
N PHE A 181 18.42 -7.66 -3.44
CA PHE A 181 17.38 -6.64 -3.62
C PHE A 181 17.19 -6.30 -5.08
N ASP A 182 18.27 -6.05 -5.81
CA ASP A 182 18.23 -5.72 -7.24
C ASP A 182 17.59 -6.87 -8.05
N ALA A 183 17.95 -8.12 -7.76
CA ALA A 183 17.33 -9.27 -8.41
C ALA A 183 15.85 -9.44 -8.03
N ALA A 184 15.50 -9.29 -6.75
CA ALA A 184 14.15 -9.50 -6.26
C ALA A 184 13.18 -8.40 -6.73
N ILE A 185 13.61 -7.13 -6.79
CA ILE A 185 12.76 -6.04 -7.27
C ILE A 185 12.49 -6.18 -8.77
N GLU A 186 13.47 -6.61 -9.57
CA GLU A 186 13.26 -6.90 -11.00
C GLU A 186 12.24 -8.03 -11.19
N ALA A 187 12.34 -9.11 -10.42
CA ALA A 187 11.37 -10.20 -10.44
C ALA A 187 9.96 -9.73 -10.05
N LEU A 188 9.84 -8.85 -9.04
CA LEU A 188 8.56 -8.26 -8.63
C LEU A 188 7.93 -7.44 -9.77
N LEU A 189 8.72 -6.63 -10.48
CA LEU A 189 8.24 -5.83 -11.60
C LEU A 189 7.87 -6.67 -12.83
N ALA A 190 8.57 -7.77 -13.05
CA ALA A 190 8.19 -8.76 -14.06
C ALA A 190 6.84 -9.43 -13.73
N GLN A 191 6.63 -9.83 -12.46
CA GLN A 191 5.34 -10.36 -12.00
C GLN A 191 4.22 -9.31 -12.15
N ARG A 192 4.50 -8.04 -11.80
CA ARG A 192 3.54 -6.94 -12.00
C ARG A 192 3.18 -6.76 -13.47
N THR A 193 4.15 -6.88 -14.38
CA THR A 193 3.90 -6.81 -15.83
C THR A 193 2.97 -7.94 -16.28
N ALA A 194 3.26 -9.18 -15.89
CA ALA A 194 2.42 -10.33 -16.22
C ALA A 194 0.98 -10.18 -15.66
N PHE A 195 0.84 -9.66 -14.44
CA PHE A 195 -0.46 -9.36 -13.85
C PHE A 195 -1.25 -8.33 -14.68
N ILE A 196 -0.62 -7.22 -15.06
CA ILE A 196 -1.26 -6.15 -15.85
C ILE A 196 -1.71 -6.69 -17.22
N GLU A 197 -0.87 -7.47 -17.90
CA GLU A 197 -1.22 -8.03 -19.21
C GLU A 197 -2.35 -9.07 -19.12
N ALA A 198 -2.34 -9.93 -18.09
CA ALA A 198 -3.42 -10.86 -17.84
C ALA A 198 -4.74 -10.14 -17.52
N ASP A 199 -4.69 -9.03 -16.78
CA ASP A 199 -5.86 -8.22 -16.46
C ASP A 199 -6.43 -7.51 -17.70
N LYS A 200 -5.58 -6.94 -18.57
CA LYS A 200 -6.00 -6.35 -19.86
C LYS A 200 -6.67 -7.37 -20.78
N ALA A 201 -6.16 -8.60 -20.83
CA ALA A 201 -6.70 -9.68 -21.66
C ALA A 201 -8.14 -10.09 -21.27
N ARG A 202 -8.60 -9.75 -20.06
CA ARG A 202 -9.96 -10.06 -19.58
C ARG A 202 -11.03 -9.10 -20.10
N HIS A 203 -10.67 -8.09 -20.92
CA HIS A 203 -11.60 -7.15 -21.57
C HIS A 203 -12.64 -6.50 -20.64
N LYS A 204 -12.28 -6.26 -19.38
CA LYS A 204 -13.13 -5.53 -18.43
C LYS A 204 -13.21 -4.05 -18.80
N ILE A 205 -14.31 -3.39 -18.42
CA ILE A 205 -14.44 -1.94 -18.53
C ILE A 205 -13.33 -1.30 -17.71
N GLU A 206 -12.61 -0.35 -18.31
CA GLU A 206 -11.50 0.33 -17.63
C GLU A 206 -12.01 1.43 -16.71
N GLU A 207 -11.91 1.18 -15.41
CA GLU A 207 -12.18 2.17 -14.38
C GLU A 207 -10.96 3.07 -14.11
N PRO A 208 -11.16 4.31 -13.62
CA PRO A 208 -10.07 5.24 -13.34
C PRO A 208 -8.98 4.65 -12.43
N VAL A 209 -9.40 3.89 -11.40
CA VAL A 209 -8.50 3.22 -10.47
C VAL A 209 -7.62 2.19 -11.18
N MET A 210 -8.21 1.34 -12.03
CA MET A 210 -7.46 0.33 -12.79
C MET A 210 -6.46 0.98 -13.73
N ILE A 211 -6.86 2.03 -14.45
CA ILE A 211 -5.98 2.76 -15.36
C ILE A 211 -4.78 3.31 -14.60
N ALA A 212 -5.01 3.97 -13.45
CA ALA A 212 -3.95 4.55 -12.63
C ALA A 212 -2.98 3.50 -12.09
N GLU A 213 -3.48 2.43 -11.45
CA GLU A 213 -2.64 1.42 -10.82
C GLU A 213 -1.81 0.59 -11.82
N ARG A 214 -2.22 0.53 -13.09
CA ARG A 214 -1.39 -0.07 -14.16
C ARG A 214 -0.18 0.78 -14.53
N GLN A 215 -0.18 2.07 -14.23
CA GLN A 215 0.92 2.98 -14.56
C GLN A 215 1.93 3.11 -13.42
N VAL A 216 1.45 3.10 -12.16
CA VAL A 216 2.29 3.27 -10.98
C VAL A 216 1.95 2.20 -9.94
N TYR A 217 2.96 1.42 -9.54
CA TYR A 217 2.80 0.37 -8.54
C TYR A 217 3.21 0.88 -7.14
N VAL A 218 2.22 1.37 -6.39
CA VAL A 218 2.46 2.06 -5.11
C VAL A 218 3.05 1.16 -4.03
N GLU A 219 2.66 -0.10 -3.96
CA GLU A 219 3.30 -1.06 -3.05
C GLU A 219 4.78 -1.29 -3.40
N GLY A 220 5.13 -1.32 -4.69
CA GLY A 220 6.52 -1.31 -5.14
C GLY A 220 7.28 -0.07 -4.66
N LEU A 221 6.65 1.11 -4.68
CA LEU A 221 7.23 2.33 -4.14
C LEU A 221 7.41 2.26 -2.62
N ALA A 222 6.47 1.62 -1.91
CA ALA A 222 6.60 1.37 -0.48
C ALA A 222 7.83 0.50 -0.17
N PHE A 223 8.08 -0.57 -0.95
CA PHE A 223 9.31 -1.34 -0.84
C PHE A 223 10.56 -0.49 -1.05
N LEU A 224 10.59 0.36 -2.08
CA LEU A 224 11.73 1.27 -2.32
C LEU A 224 11.99 2.20 -1.12
N ARG A 225 10.92 2.76 -0.52
CA ARG A 225 11.03 3.64 0.65
C ARG A 225 11.56 2.92 1.89
N ILE A 226 11.15 1.67 2.09
CA ILE A 226 11.66 0.85 3.20
C ILE A 226 13.14 0.51 2.96
N ALA A 227 13.48 0.06 1.74
CA ALA A 227 14.85 -0.32 1.38
C ALA A 227 15.82 0.87 1.51
N GLU A 228 15.47 2.03 0.94
CA GLU A 228 16.26 3.26 1.04
C GLU A 228 16.49 3.68 2.50
N ARG A 229 15.44 3.61 3.33
CA ARG A 229 15.53 3.92 4.77
C ARG A 229 16.47 2.96 5.52
N LEU A 230 16.61 1.72 5.04
CA LEU A 230 17.48 0.70 5.62
C LEU A 230 18.87 0.66 4.96
N GLY A 231 19.17 1.59 4.04
CA GLY A 231 20.50 1.81 3.47
C GLY A 231 20.73 1.20 2.09
N THR A 232 19.70 0.64 1.44
CA THR A 232 19.80 0.14 0.07
C THR A 232 19.96 1.31 -0.91
N THR A 233 20.89 1.19 -1.86
CA THR A 233 21.03 2.17 -2.94
C THR A 233 20.02 1.86 -4.03
N LEU A 234 19.21 2.85 -4.40
CA LEU A 234 18.19 2.70 -5.43
C LEU A 234 18.71 3.10 -6.81
N GLN A 235 18.23 2.43 -7.84
CA GLN A 235 18.41 2.85 -9.23
C GLN A 235 17.66 4.16 -9.50
N ALA A 236 18.09 4.87 -10.56
CA ALA A 236 17.48 6.12 -10.97
C ALA A 236 16.03 5.93 -11.45
N GLU A 237 15.74 4.83 -12.14
CA GLU A 237 14.41 4.51 -12.65
C GLU A 237 14.12 3.02 -12.49
N TYR A 238 12.85 2.71 -12.28
CA TYR A 238 12.31 1.35 -12.26
C TYR A 238 10.97 1.35 -13.01
N LEU A 239 10.68 0.26 -13.71
CA LEU A 239 9.39 0.09 -14.38
C LEU A 239 8.24 0.19 -13.37
N TYR A 240 7.20 0.98 -13.66
CA TYR A 240 6.06 1.29 -12.77
C TYR A 240 6.39 2.02 -11.46
N LEU A 241 7.66 2.31 -11.15
CA LEU A 241 8.06 3.05 -9.95
C LEU A 241 8.83 4.31 -10.39
N PRO A 242 8.15 5.27 -11.07
CA PRO A 242 8.82 6.39 -11.72
C PRO A 242 9.58 7.24 -10.69
N SER A 243 10.77 7.73 -11.05
CA SER A 243 11.54 8.66 -10.20
C SER A 243 10.74 9.88 -9.77
N LEU A 244 9.79 10.34 -10.60
CA LEU A 244 8.91 11.45 -10.30
C LEU A 244 8.05 11.21 -9.04
N ALA A 245 7.63 9.96 -8.78
CA ALA A 245 6.92 9.58 -7.56
C ALA A 245 7.81 9.60 -6.32
N ARG A 246 9.13 9.73 -6.51
CA ARG A 246 10.13 9.77 -5.43
C ARG A 246 10.67 11.17 -5.14
N VAL A 247 10.41 12.15 -6.02
CA VAL A 247 10.76 13.56 -5.79
C VAL A 247 10.08 14.05 -4.51
N PRO A 248 10.79 14.70 -3.57
CA PRO A 248 10.17 15.17 -2.34
C PRO A 248 9.07 16.20 -2.57
N MET A 249 8.05 16.15 -1.71
CA MET A 249 7.02 17.18 -1.62
C MET A 249 7.63 18.55 -1.30
N ARG A 250 7.19 19.60 -2.00
CA ARG A 250 7.62 20.99 -1.80
C ARG A 250 6.76 21.71 -0.78
N LYS A 251 5.44 21.46 -0.80
CA LYS A 251 4.48 22.04 0.15
C LYS A 251 4.06 20.99 1.18
N PRO A 252 4.37 21.17 2.47
CA PRO A 252 3.91 20.27 3.52
C PRO A 252 2.42 19.92 3.41
N PHE A 253 2.07 18.72 3.85
CA PHE A 253 0.68 18.30 3.92
C PHE A 253 -0.10 19.33 4.75
N PRO A 254 -1.18 19.93 4.22
CA PRO A 254 -1.82 21.09 4.84
C PRO A 254 -2.57 20.77 6.14
N GLY A 255 -2.66 19.50 6.54
CA GLY A 255 -3.59 19.03 7.55
C GLY A 255 -4.95 18.68 6.93
N GLU A 256 -5.81 18.06 7.72
CA GLU A 256 -7.26 18.02 7.44
C GLU A 256 -7.96 18.92 8.45
#